data_AF-A0A973DEX1-F1
#
_entry.id   AF-A0A973DEX1-F1
#
_cell.length_a   1.000
_cell.length_b   1.000
_cell.length_c   1.000
_cell.angle_alpha   90.00
_cell.angle_beta   90.00
_cell.angle_gamma   90.00
#
_symmetry.space_group_name_H-M   'P 1'
#
loop_
_entity.id
_entity.type
_entity.pdbx_description
1 polymer ?
#
loop_
_entity_poly.entity_id
_entity_poly.type
_entity_poly.pdbx_seq_one_letter_code
_entity_poly.pdbx_strand_id
1 'polypeptide(L)'
;MRSIAVRLVAWLCHRYSISFIDETRRSNGQDAIAIGETWHTFAIEENGLYDMIDSQRRQAFEAYADTKPGDHAQKEYLAMQDRCWRQIKARVDAIIQNGRIEADRKRQNAAMQNPIRKSV
;
A
#
# COMPACT_ATOMS: atom_id res chain seq x y z
N MET A 1 10.72 -1.22 33.19
CA MET A 1 9.66 -0.20 33.39
C MET A 1 9.39 0.49 32.06
N ARG A 2 8.20 0.35 31.46
CA ARG A 2 7.87 1.03 30.18
C ARG A 2 7.78 2.54 30.42
N SER A 3 8.34 3.35 29.52
CA SER A 3 8.36 4.81 29.67
C SER A 3 6.96 5.42 29.69
N ILE A 4 6.81 6.61 30.27
CA ILE A 4 5.55 7.35 30.35
C ILE A 4 4.93 7.58 28.96
N ALA A 5 5.78 7.78 27.94
CA ALA A 5 5.33 7.96 26.55
C ALA A 5 4.64 6.70 26.01
N VAL A 6 5.17 5.51 26.30
CA VAL A 6 4.57 4.24 25.87
C VAL A 6 3.20 4.02 26.52
N ARG A 7 3.05 4.42 27.79
CA ARG A 7 1.77 4.34 28.51
C ARG A 7 0.74 5.30 27.95
N LEU A 8 1.15 6.53 27.61
CA LEU A 8 0.27 7.52 27.00
C LEU A 8 -0.22 7.06 25.62
N VAL A 9 0.66 6.54 24.77
CA VAL A 9 0.30 6.04 23.44
C VAL A 9 -0.65 4.84 23.55
N ALA A 10 -0.37 3.88 24.43
CA ALA A 10 -1.27 2.74 24.65
C ALA A 10 -2.65 3.17 25.16
N TRP A 11 -2.70 4.18 26.03
CA TRP A 11 -3.97 4.74 26.52
C TRP A 11 -4.75 5.43 25.40
N LEU A 12 -4.10 6.22 24.55
CA LEU A 12 -4.73 6.86 23.39
C LEU A 12 -5.28 5.81 22.41
N CYS A 13 -4.49 4.78 22.12
CA CYS A 13 -4.91 3.67 21.26
C CYS A 13 -6.18 2.98 21.80
N HIS A 14 -6.20 2.69 23.11
CA HIS A 14 -7.39 2.12 23.75
C HIS A 14 -8.59 3.07 23.73
N ARG A 15 -8.39 4.35 24.07
CA ARG A 15 -9.45 5.37 24.18
C ARG A 15 -10.19 5.64 22.86
N TYR A 16 -9.46 5.57 21.75
CA TYR A 16 -9.97 5.85 20.41
C TYR A 16 -10.21 4.58 19.57
N SER A 17 -10.12 3.40 20.18
CA SER A 17 -10.23 2.11 19.47
C SER A 17 -9.26 2.00 18.28
N ILE A 18 -8.11 2.68 18.38
CA ILE A 18 -7.04 2.62 17.39
C ILE A 18 -6.22 1.39 17.74
N SER A 19 -6.44 0.30 17.02
CA SER A 19 -5.48 -0.79 16.99
C SER A 19 -4.13 -0.25 16.50
N PHE A 20 -3.05 -0.50 17.26
CA PHE A 20 -1.71 -0.32 16.70
C PHE A 20 -1.70 -1.01 15.34
N ILE A 21 -1.21 -0.33 14.30
CA ILE A 21 -0.97 -0.97 13.00
C ILE A 21 -0.14 -2.19 13.32
N ASP A 22 -0.82 -3.33 13.18
CA ASP A 22 -0.52 -4.62 13.77
C ASP A 22 0.99 -4.85 13.85
N GLU A 23 1.55 -5.15 15.03
CA GLU A 23 2.93 -5.66 15.07
C GLU A 23 3.06 -6.89 14.15
N THR A 24 1.95 -7.60 13.90
CA THR A 24 1.75 -8.64 12.88
C THR A 24 2.02 -8.19 11.43
N ARG A 25 1.82 -6.90 11.08
CA ARG A 25 2.18 -6.30 9.78
C ARG A 25 3.68 -5.98 9.69
N ARG A 26 4.39 -5.85 10.82
CA ARG A 26 5.84 -5.57 10.88
C ARG A 26 6.70 -6.84 11.11
N SER A 27 6.18 -7.81 11.85
CA SER A 27 6.96 -8.94 12.39
C SER A 27 7.01 -10.17 11.49
N ASN A 28 6.23 -10.21 10.42
CA ASN A 28 6.33 -11.32 9.51
C ASN A 28 7.36 -11.00 8.42
N GLY A 29 8.46 -11.75 8.41
CA GLY A 29 9.27 -12.00 7.21
C GLY A 29 8.45 -12.77 6.18
N GLN A 30 7.40 -12.13 5.69
CA GLN A 30 6.18 -12.75 5.18
C GLN A 30 6.32 -13.12 3.70
N ASP A 31 5.81 -14.29 3.36
CA ASP A 31 5.58 -14.75 2.00
C ASP A 31 5.11 -13.61 1.07
N ALA A 32 5.75 -13.45 -0.09
CA ALA A 32 5.45 -12.35 -1.02
C ALA A 32 3.96 -12.30 -1.41
N ILE A 33 3.29 -13.46 -1.38
CA ILE A 33 1.84 -13.60 -1.59
C ILE A 33 1.05 -12.82 -0.54
N ALA A 34 1.29 -13.09 0.75
CA ALA A 34 0.58 -12.46 1.86
C ALA A 34 0.82 -10.94 1.91
N ILE A 35 2.04 -10.51 1.54
CA ILE A 35 2.36 -9.09 1.37
C ILE A 35 1.49 -8.51 0.25
N GLY A 36 1.48 -9.12 -0.93
CA GLY A 36 0.68 -8.66 -2.06
C GLY A 36 -0.82 -8.58 -1.75
N GLU A 37 -1.39 -9.56 -1.06
CA GLU A 37 -2.80 -9.58 -0.64
C GLU A 37 -3.13 -8.48 0.36
N THR A 38 -2.25 -8.24 1.33
CA THR A 38 -2.42 -7.18 2.33
C THR A 38 -2.43 -5.81 1.67
N TRP A 39 -1.45 -5.55 0.80
CA TRP A 39 -1.38 -4.30 0.04
C TRP A 39 -2.55 -4.14 -0.92
N HIS A 40 -3.01 -5.22 -1.54
CA HIS A 40 -4.18 -5.20 -2.41
C HIS A 40 -5.43 -4.78 -1.62
N THR A 41 -5.67 -5.39 -0.47
CA THR A 41 -6.83 -5.09 0.39
C THR A 41 -6.81 -3.63 0.84
N PHE A 42 -5.66 -3.16 1.34
CA PHE A 42 -5.48 -1.78 1.76
C PHE A 42 -5.60 -0.77 0.60
N ALA A 43 -5.24 -1.18 -0.62
CA ALA A 43 -5.29 -0.28 -1.77
C ALA A 43 -6.72 -0.04 -2.29
N ILE A 44 -7.58 -1.06 -2.24
CA ILE A 44 -8.92 -1.04 -2.84
C ILE A 44 -10.06 -0.78 -1.84
N GLU A 45 -9.78 -0.74 -0.55
CA GLU A 45 -10.80 -0.42 0.46
C GLU A 45 -11.39 0.97 0.23
N GLU A 46 -12.62 1.21 0.72
CA GLU A 46 -13.26 2.52 0.62
C GLU A 46 -12.45 3.56 1.42
N ASN A 47 -12.10 4.68 0.79
CA ASN A 47 -11.13 5.65 1.32
C ASN A 47 -9.73 5.05 1.55
N GLY A 48 -9.43 3.95 0.84
CA GLY A 48 -8.15 3.27 0.85
C GLY A 48 -7.07 4.03 0.08
N LEU A 49 -5.93 3.38 -0.09
CA LEU A 49 -4.75 4.04 -0.62
C LEU A 49 -4.94 4.60 -2.05
N TYR A 50 -5.68 3.92 -2.92
CA TYR A 50 -5.94 4.44 -4.27
C TYR A 50 -6.84 5.68 -4.26
N ASP A 51 -7.92 5.66 -3.47
CA ASP A 51 -8.81 6.82 -3.32
C ASP A 51 -8.06 8.04 -2.76
N MET A 52 -7.21 7.82 -1.75
CA MET A 52 -6.36 8.87 -1.19
C MET A 52 -5.39 9.43 -2.23
N ILE A 53 -4.70 8.57 -3.00
CA ILE A 53 -3.76 8.99 -4.04
C ILE A 53 -4.50 9.79 -5.12
N ASP A 54 -5.64 9.32 -5.59
CA ASP A 54 -6.40 10.00 -6.64
C ASP A 54 -6.98 11.34 -6.16
N SER A 55 -7.42 11.42 -4.90
CA SER A 55 -7.79 12.69 -4.27
C SER A 55 -6.62 13.68 -4.25
N GLN A 56 -5.43 13.24 -3.83
CA GLN A 56 -4.25 14.11 -3.77
C GLN A 56 -3.82 14.59 -5.17
N ARG A 57 -3.92 13.72 -6.17
CA ARG A 57 -3.62 14.07 -7.56
C ARG A 57 -4.62 15.07 -8.13
N ARG A 58 -5.91 14.91 -7.84
CA ARG A 58 -6.94 15.88 -8.22
C ARG A 58 -6.68 17.25 -7.59
N GLN A 59 -6.37 17.29 -6.30
CA GLN A 59 -6.04 18.53 -5.60
C GLN A 59 -4.80 19.22 -6.20
N ALA A 60 -3.74 18.46 -6.50
CA ALA A 60 -2.54 19.00 -7.13
C ALA A 60 -2.83 19.56 -8.54
N PHE A 61 -3.70 18.90 -9.30
CA PHE A 61 -4.11 19.37 -10.63
C PHE A 61 -4.94 20.66 -10.56
N GLU A 62 -5.92 20.73 -9.66
CA GLU A 62 -6.73 21.93 -9.43
C GLU A 62 -5.85 23.11 -8.97
N ALA A 63 -4.97 22.87 -8.00
CA ALA A 63 -4.01 23.89 -7.55
C ALA A 63 -3.08 24.34 -8.68
N TYR A 64 -2.67 23.43 -9.58
CA TYR A 64 -1.82 23.78 -10.72
C TYR A 64 -2.57 24.69 -11.71
N ALA A 65 -3.85 24.40 -11.96
CA ALA A 65 -4.71 25.18 -12.83
C ALA A 65 -4.95 26.60 -12.28
N ASP A 66 -5.11 26.73 -10.96
CA ASP A 66 -5.30 28.01 -10.28
C ASP A 66 -3.98 28.81 -10.10
N THR A 67 -2.83 28.17 -10.33
CA THR A 67 -1.53 28.84 -10.19
C THR A 67 -1.28 29.82 -11.32
N LYS A 68 -0.91 31.05 -10.96
CA LYS A 68 -0.61 32.14 -11.89
C LYS A 68 0.43 31.71 -12.94
N PRO A 69 0.29 32.10 -14.22
CA PRO A 69 1.22 31.70 -15.28
C PRO A 69 2.71 31.97 -15.03
N GLY A 70 3.04 33.03 -14.29
CA GLY A 70 4.43 33.40 -13.98
C GLY A 70 5.02 32.74 -12.73
N ASP A 71 4.25 31.96 -11.97
CA ASP A 71 4.73 31.26 -10.79
C ASP A 71 5.25 29.86 -11.16
N HIS A 72 6.40 29.85 -11.84
CA HIS A 72 7.02 28.62 -12.33
C HIS A 72 7.43 27.67 -11.19
N ALA A 73 7.92 28.21 -10.07
CA ALA A 73 8.34 27.40 -8.94
C ALA A 73 7.17 26.62 -8.32
N GLN A 74 6.03 27.27 -8.12
CA GLN A 74 4.83 26.62 -7.61
C GLN A 74 4.30 25.57 -8.59
N LYS A 75 4.31 25.87 -9.89
CA LYS A 75 3.90 24.93 -10.94
C LYS A 75 4.79 23.68 -10.99
N GLU A 76 6.11 23.86 -10.92
CA GLU A 76 7.06 22.75 -10.88
C GLU A 76 6.88 21.90 -9.63
N TYR A 77 6.66 22.52 -8.46
CA TYR A 77 6.38 21.82 -7.21
C TYR A 77 5.13 20.93 -7.35
N LEU A 78 4.02 21.47 -7.84
CA LEU A 78 2.76 20.74 -8.02
C LEU A 78 2.89 19.62 -9.07
N ALA A 79 3.63 19.86 -10.16
CA ALA A 79 3.92 18.82 -11.15
C ALA A 79 4.78 17.69 -10.56
N MET A 80 5.77 18.03 -9.73
CA MET A 80 6.58 17.03 -9.03
C MET A 80 5.74 16.24 -8.03
N GLN A 81 4.82 16.90 -7.33
CA GLN A 81 3.90 16.24 -6.41
C GLN A 81 3.03 15.19 -7.11
N ASP A 82 2.40 15.51 -8.25
CA ASP A 82 1.63 14.51 -9.05
C ASP A 82 2.52 13.35 -9.49
N ARG A 83 3.76 13.64 -9.93
CA ARG A 83 4.72 12.60 -10.31
C ARG A 83 5.05 11.67 -9.14
N CYS A 84 5.29 12.20 -7.96
CA CYS A 84 5.55 11.42 -6.75
C CYS A 84 4.36 10.50 -6.42
N TRP A 85 3.13 11.00 -6.51
CA TRP A 85 1.93 10.20 -6.28
C TRP A 85 1.78 9.06 -7.29
N ARG A 86 2.06 9.30 -8.57
CA ARG A 86 2.09 8.22 -9.59
C ARG A 86 3.15 7.18 -9.29
N GLN A 87 4.33 7.59 -8.84
CA GLN A 87 5.40 6.65 -8.47
C GLN A 87 5.02 5.80 -7.25
N ILE A 88 4.36 6.40 -6.25
CA ILE A 88 3.84 5.65 -5.09
C ILE A 88 2.84 4.61 -5.58
N LYS A 89 1.86 5.01 -6.40
CA LYS A 89 0.88 4.08 -6.97
C LYS A 89 1.56 2.92 -7.72
N ALA A 90 2.53 3.24 -8.59
CA ALA A 90 3.25 2.22 -9.35
C ALA A 90 4.03 1.23 -8.46
N ARG A 91 4.58 1.70 -7.33
CA ARG A 91 5.27 0.84 -6.35
C ARG A 91 4.29 -0.08 -5.63
N VAL A 92 3.12 0.44 -5.23
CA VAL A 92 2.04 -0.36 -4.64
C VAL A 92 1.60 -1.44 -5.63
N ASP A 93 1.35 -1.06 -6.88
CA ASP A 93 0.98 -1.98 -7.95
C ASP A 93 2.06 -3.07 -8.12
N ALA A 94 3.34 -2.72 -8.11
CA ALA A 94 4.44 -3.67 -8.21
C ALA A 94 4.48 -4.68 -7.04
N ILE A 95 4.22 -4.23 -5.80
CA ILE A 95 4.16 -5.13 -4.63
C ILE A 95 3.02 -6.13 -4.78
N ILE A 96 1.84 -5.66 -5.18
CA ILE A 96 0.66 -6.50 -5.41
C ILE A 96 0.94 -7.51 -6.52
N GLN A 97 1.52 -7.07 -7.65
CA GLN A 97 1.85 -7.96 -8.75
C GLN A 97 2.89 -9.01 -8.36
N ASN A 98 3.91 -8.63 -7.60
CA ASN A 98 4.92 -9.58 -7.12
C ASN A 98 4.28 -10.70 -6.28
N GLY A 99 3.31 -10.36 -5.40
CA GLY A 99 2.57 -11.37 -4.65
C GLY A 99 1.73 -12.30 -5.53
N ARG A 100 1.08 -11.76 -6.57
CA ARG A 100 0.32 -12.57 -7.55
C ARG A 100 1.21 -13.53 -8.34
N ILE A 101 2.36 -13.04 -8.82
CA ILE A 101 3.35 -13.85 -9.55
C ILE A 101 3.84 -15.00 -8.68
N GLU A 102 4.16 -14.74 -7.41
CA GLU A 102 4.61 -15.79 -6.49
C GLU A 102 3.51 -16.82 -6.21
N ALA A 103 2.25 -16.38 -6.10
CA ALA A 103 1.11 -17.27 -5.91
C ALA A 103 0.93 -18.21 -7.11
N ASP A 104 1.01 -17.69 -8.32
CA ASP A 104 0.92 -18.47 -9.55
C ASP A 104 2.09 -19.44 -9.70
N ARG A 105 3.31 -19.00 -9.33
CA ARG A 105 4.50 -19.87 -9.30
C ARG A 105 4.31 -21.06 -8.35
N LYS A 106 3.79 -20.84 -7.14
CA LYS A 106 3.50 -21.92 -6.20
C LYS A 106 2.43 -22.89 -6.72
N ARG A 107 1.37 -22.38 -7.36
CA ARG A 107 0.31 -23.20 -7.96
C ARG A 107 0.86 -24.08 -9.09
N GLN A 108 1.69 -23.53 -9.97
CA GLN A 108 2.34 -24.28 -11.05
C GLN A 108 3.25 -25.38 -10.50
N ASN A 109 4.08 -25.07 -9.49
CA ASN A 109 4.95 -26.06 -8.85
C ASN A 109 4.17 -27.20 -8.19
N ALA A 110 3.06 -26.88 -7.50
CA ALA A 110 2.19 -27.89 -6.90
C ALA A 110 1.52 -28.79 -7.96
N ALA A 111 1.11 -28.22 -9.10
CA ALA A 111 0.55 -28.99 -10.22
C ALA A 111 1.58 -29.92 -10.87
N MET A 112 2.84 -29.49 -10.98
CA MET A 112 3.94 -30.32 -11.52
C MET A 112 4.37 -31.45 -10.57
N GLN A 113 4.27 -31.26 -9.25
CA GLN A 113 4.62 -32.29 -8.26
C GLN A 113 3.56 -33.38 -8.08
N ASN A 114 2.33 -33.16 -8.55
CA ASN A 114 1.24 -34.11 -8.43
C ASN A 114 0.72 -34.56 -9.81
N PRO A 115 1.56 -35.15 -10.68
CA PRO A 115 1.09 -35.70 -11.94
C PRO A 115 0.39 -37.02 -11.62
N ILE A 116 -0.90 -36.94 -11.30
CA ILE A 116 -1.87 -37.98 -11.61
C ILE A 116 -1.48 -39.38 -11.10
N ARG A 117 -1.95 -39.76 -9.89
CA ARG A 117 -2.33 -41.16 -9.63
C ARG A 117 -3.50 -41.51 -10.56
N LYS A 118 -3.22 -41.74 -11.86
CA LYS A 118 -4.17 -42.42 -12.74
C LYS A 118 -4.09 -43.88 -12.32
N SER A 119 -5.16 -44.28 -11.64
CA SER A 119 -5.57 -45.66 -11.39
C SER A 119 -5.08 -46.62 -12.48
N VAL A 120 -4.26 -47.58 -12.06
CA VAL A 120 -4.18 -48.91 -12.68
C VAL A 120 -5.11 -49.82 -11.88
#